data_AF-A0A956BCJ5-F1
#
_entry.id   AF-A0A956BCJ5-F1
#
_cell.length_a   1.000
_cell.length_b   1.000
_cell.length_c   1.000
_cell.angle_alpha   90.00
_cell.angle_beta   90.00
_cell.angle_gamma   90.00
#
_symmetry.space_group_name_H-M   'P 1'
#
loop_
_entity.id
_entity.type
_entity.pdbx_description
1 polymer ?
#
loop_
_entity_poly.entity_id
_entity_poly.type
_entity_poly.pdbx_seq_one_letter_code
_entity_poly.pdbx_strand_id
1 'polypeptide(L)'
;APADPGVPLDRLASGTPAPGYGKLVRRDRRTTVEVRVTGDEAALFDTLQAAMARLALPPDYRVDFGVRFDERDQNEEGGLSAVLMAICLVFLLMGVLFESVLLPFAILCSVPVAFGGVAWMLGLTGTPLDIMAIVGCVVLVGVVVNNGIVLVDQVQQRRAMGEHRTDALVEAGRQRVRPILMTALTTIGGLVPMAVGQASLLGLEYAPLGRVVIGGLIAGTGLTLFAVPLLYSLLDDLRHLPHRGRLLFGRRPATDP
;
A
#
# COMPACT_ATOMS: atom_id res chain seq x y z
N ALA A 1 -35.23 -4.38 -76.70
CA ALA A 1 -34.81 -4.31 -75.28
C ALA A 1 -33.67 -5.30 -75.11
N PRO A 2 -32.55 -4.90 -74.49
CA PRO A 2 -31.23 -5.41 -74.86
C PRO A 2 -30.98 -6.81 -74.32
N ALA A 3 -30.79 -7.76 -75.23
CA ALA A 3 -30.10 -9.01 -74.99
C ALA A 3 -28.66 -8.80 -75.45
N ASP A 4 -27.82 -8.27 -74.57
CA ASP A 4 -26.38 -8.16 -74.82
C ASP A 4 -25.74 -9.49 -74.36
N PRO A 5 -25.05 -10.24 -75.24
CA PRO A 5 -24.41 -11.50 -74.86
C PRO A 5 -23.42 -11.22 -73.72
N GLY A 6 -23.65 -11.85 -72.56
CA GLY A 6 -22.95 -11.56 -71.31
C GLY A 6 -21.46 -11.29 -71.50
N VAL A 7 -21.08 -10.02 -71.41
CA VAL A 7 -19.70 -9.58 -71.60
C VAL A 7 -18.89 -10.07 -70.39
N PRO A 8 -17.77 -10.76 -70.60
CA PRO A 8 -16.94 -11.24 -69.49
C PRO A 8 -16.34 -10.05 -68.74
N LEU A 9 -16.28 -10.16 -67.41
CA LEU A 9 -15.97 -9.07 -66.48
C LEU A 9 -14.57 -8.47 -66.71
N ASP A 10 -13.67 -9.26 -67.26
CA ASP A 10 -12.29 -8.93 -67.63
C ASP A 10 -12.19 -7.86 -68.74
N ARG A 11 -13.24 -7.66 -69.54
CA ARG A 11 -13.31 -6.59 -70.55
C ARG A 11 -13.77 -5.24 -70.00
N LEU A 12 -14.38 -5.22 -68.82
CA LEU A 12 -14.90 -4.01 -68.16
C LEU A 12 -14.04 -3.59 -66.97
N ALA A 13 -13.31 -4.52 -66.33
CA ALA A 13 -12.45 -4.22 -65.19
C ALA A 13 -11.18 -5.10 -65.18
N SER A 14 -10.03 -4.48 -65.02
CA SER A 14 -8.77 -5.16 -64.74
C SER A 14 -8.59 -5.32 -63.22
N GLY A 15 -8.68 -6.54 -62.71
CA GLY A 15 -8.40 -6.85 -61.32
C GLY A 15 -6.97 -7.38 -61.13
N THR A 16 -6.14 -6.66 -60.37
CA THR A 16 -4.87 -7.20 -59.87
C THR A 16 -5.07 -7.65 -58.42
N PRO A 17 -4.72 -8.89 -58.06
CA PRO A 17 -4.75 -9.30 -56.65
C PRO A 17 -3.76 -8.43 -55.87
N ALA A 18 -4.30 -7.57 -55.02
CA ALA A 18 -3.54 -6.75 -54.09
C ALA A 18 -3.75 -7.29 -52.67
N PRO A 19 -2.71 -7.33 -51.83
CA PRO A 19 -2.88 -7.67 -50.43
C PRO A 19 -3.83 -6.66 -49.77
N GLY A 20 -5.00 -7.14 -49.35
CA GLY A 20 -5.98 -6.37 -48.59
C GLY A 20 -5.78 -6.56 -47.08
N TYR A 21 -6.23 -5.59 -46.29
CA TYR A 21 -6.23 -5.74 -44.84
C TYR A 21 -7.26 -6.80 -44.42
N GLY A 22 -6.80 -7.88 -43.81
CA GLY A 22 -7.66 -8.99 -43.37
C GLY A 22 -8.61 -8.64 -42.21
N LYS A 23 -8.26 -7.64 -41.38
CA LYS A 23 -9.09 -7.14 -40.29
C LYS A 23 -8.70 -5.70 -39.96
N LEU A 24 -9.64 -4.76 -40.07
CA LEU A 24 -9.43 -3.41 -39.52
C LEU A 24 -9.83 -3.40 -38.05
N VAL A 25 -8.86 -3.15 -37.18
CA VAL A 25 -9.09 -2.87 -35.76
C VAL A 25 -9.01 -1.35 -35.56
N ARG A 26 -9.96 -0.80 -34.81
CA ARG A 26 -9.99 0.63 -34.48
C ARG A 26 -10.18 0.82 -32.98
N ARG A 27 -9.34 1.64 -32.36
CA ARG A 27 -9.55 2.22 -31.02
C ARG A 27 -9.72 3.73 -31.15
N ASP A 28 -10.69 4.29 -30.44
CA ASP A 28 -11.01 5.72 -30.45
C ASP A 28 -11.10 6.34 -31.86
N ARG A 29 -11.75 5.61 -32.78
CA ARG A 29 -11.93 5.97 -34.20
C ARG A 29 -10.63 6.07 -35.03
N ARG A 30 -9.49 5.66 -34.50
CA ARG A 30 -8.22 5.57 -35.26
C ARG A 30 -7.95 4.11 -35.66
N THR A 31 -7.39 3.90 -36.84
CA THR A 31 -6.94 2.57 -37.27
C THR A 31 -5.72 2.17 -36.46
N THR A 32 -5.79 1.03 -35.80
CA THR A 32 -4.77 0.58 -34.84
C THR A 32 -4.21 -0.76 -35.29
N VAL A 33 -2.89 -0.90 -35.19
CA VAL A 33 -2.20 -2.17 -35.34
C VAL A 33 -1.85 -2.66 -33.93
N GLU A 34 -2.45 -3.77 -33.50
CA GLU A 34 -2.16 -4.37 -32.20
C GLU A 34 -0.93 -5.28 -32.33
N VAL A 35 0.12 -4.96 -31.57
CA VAL A 35 1.29 -5.83 -31.42
C VAL A 35 1.23 -6.43 -30.03
N ARG A 36 1.12 -7.76 -29.96
CA ARG A 36 1.10 -8.48 -28.68
C ARG A 36 2.50 -8.99 -28.37
N VAL A 37 3.02 -8.59 -27.22
CA VAL A 37 4.29 -9.08 -26.69
C VAL A 37 3.98 -9.88 -25.43
N THR A 38 4.66 -11.02 -25.25
CA THR A 38 4.51 -11.89 -24.09
C THR A 38 5.86 -12.00 -23.40
N GLY A 39 5.90 -11.70 -22.10
CA GLY A 39 7.10 -11.75 -21.28
C GLY A 39 6.83 -11.24 -19.87
N ASP A 40 7.89 -11.08 -19.08
CA ASP A 40 7.82 -10.54 -17.72
C ASP A 40 7.46 -9.05 -17.74
N GLU A 41 6.28 -8.72 -17.23
CA GLU A 41 5.62 -7.41 -17.36
C GLU A 41 6.46 -6.25 -16.81
N ALA A 42 7.21 -6.48 -15.73
CA ALA A 42 8.05 -5.45 -15.11
C ALA A 42 9.26 -5.06 -15.97
N ALA A 43 9.97 -6.04 -16.54
CA ALA A 43 11.14 -5.79 -17.38
C ALA A 43 10.76 -5.39 -18.82
N LEU A 44 9.58 -5.80 -19.28
CA LEU A 44 9.09 -5.50 -20.62
C LEU A 44 8.86 -4.00 -20.82
N PHE A 45 8.40 -3.30 -19.78
CA PHE A 45 8.02 -1.89 -19.88
C PHE A 45 9.21 -0.99 -20.25
N ASP A 46 10.26 -1.00 -19.43
CA ASP A 46 11.45 -0.20 -19.67
C ASP A 46 12.10 -0.53 -21.01
N THR A 47 12.11 -1.82 -21.35
CA THR A 47 12.68 -2.31 -22.61
C THR A 47 11.86 -1.83 -23.82
N LEU A 48 10.54 -1.89 -23.74
CA LEU A 48 9.64 -1.44 -24.81
C LEU A 48 9.69 0.08 -24.95
N GLN A 49 9.67 0.83 -23.84
CA GLN A 49 9.77 2.29 -23.87
C GLN A 49 11.09 2.73 -24.50
N ALA A 50 12.21 2.11 -24.10
CA ALA A 50 13.52 2.39 -24.68
C ALA A 50 13.63 1.97 -26.16
N ALA A 51 13.02 0.85 -26.55
CA ALA A 51 12.98 0.42 -27.96
C ALA A 51 12.12 1.36 -28.82
N MET A 52 10.98 1.79 -28.31
CA MET A 52 10.08 2.73 -29.00
C MET A 52 10.69 4.13 -29.12
N ALA A 53 11.45 4.59 -28.11
CA ALA A 53 12.18 5.85 -28.18
C ALA A 53 13.28 5.86 -29.26
N ARG A 54 13.79 4.68 -29.65
CA ARG A 54 14.76 4.53 -30.74
C ARG A 54 14.11 4.46 -32.13
N LEU A 55 12.79 4.27 -32.20
CA LEU A 55 12.06 4.20 -33.46
C LEU A 55 11.63 5.62 -33.88
N ALA A 56 12.17 6.12 -34.99
CA ALA A 56 11.68 7.35 -35.60
C ALA A 56 10.36 7.06 -36.33
N LEU A 57 9.25 7.27 -35.63
CA LEU A 57 7.92 7.13 -36.22
C LEU A 57 7.60 8.32 -37.12
N PRO A 58 6.91 8.11 -38.25
CA PRO A 58 6.39 9.21 -39.05
C PRO A 58 5.44 10.09 -38.21
N PRO A 59 5.34 11.40 -38.50
CA PRO A 59 4.65 12.37 -37.63
C PRO A 59 3.16 12.07 -37.37
N ASP A 60 2.52 11.26 -38.22
CA ASP A 60 1.11 10.87 -38.10
C ASP A 60 0.87 9.59 -37.28
N TYR A 61 1.93 8.90 -36.85
CA TYR A 61 1.82 7.68 -36.05
C TYR A 61 2.02 7.99 -34.57
N ARG A 62 1.07 7.56 -33.75
CA ARG A 62 1.20 7.58 -32.29
C ARG A 62 1.24 6.17 -31.77
N VAL A 63 2.12 5.95 -30.81
CA VAL A 63 2.23 4.68 -30.11
C VAL A 63 1.52 4.83 -28.80
N ASP A 64 0.56 3.95 -28.58
CA ASP A 64 -0.13 3.79 -27.34
C ASP A 64 0.24 2.39 -26.82
N PHE A 65 0.85 2.34 -25.65
CA PHE A 65 1.22 1.07 -25.02
C PHE A 65 -0.04 0.32 -24.55
N GLY A 66 -1.19 1.00 -24.43
CA GLY A 66 -2.49 0.44 -24.09
C GLY A 66 -2.84 0.58 -22.62
N VAL A 67 -4.10 0.29 -22.30
CA VAL A 67 -4.75 0.49 -20.97
C VAL A 67 -3.94 -0.04 -19.78
N ARG A 68 -3.21 -1.15 -19.91
CA ARG A 68 -2.42 -1.73 -18.81
C ARG A 68 -1.24 -0.87 -18.36
N PHE A 69 -0.71 -0.01 -19.23
CA PHE A 69 0.43 0.85 -18.89
C PHE A 69 -0.02 2.12 -18.19
N ASP A 70 -1.09 2.75 -18.68
CA ASP A 70 -1.74 3.88 -18.00
C ASP A 70 -2.27 3.47 -16.62
N GLU A 71 -2.80 2.26 -16.49
CA GLU A 71 -3.24 1.71 -15.21
C GLU A 71 -2.08 1.56 -14.23
N ARG A 72 -0.87 1.16 -14.66
CA ARG A 72 0.27 0.98 -13.75
C ARG A 72 0.70 2.29 -13.10
N ASP A 73 0.93 3.34 -13.88
CA ASP A 73 1.34 4.66 -13.35
C ASP A 73 0.24 5.24 -12.45
N GLN A 74 -1.03 5.14 -12.87
CA GLN A 74 -2.16 5.61 -12.06
C GLN A 74 -2.35 4.79 -10.78
N ASN A 75 -2.07 3.49 -10.79
CA ASN A 75 -2.16 2.62 -9.63
C ASN A 75 -1.02 2.86 -8.65
N GLU A 76 0.19 3.16 -9.12
CA GLU A 76 1.34 3.49 -8.27
C GLU A 76 1.13 4.84 -7.56
N GLU A 77 0.74 5.89 -8.29
CA GLU A 77 0.45 7.21 -7.71
C GLU A 77 -0.82 7.19 -6.83
N GLY A 78 -1.88 6.53 -7.32
CA GLY A 78 -3.14 6.34 -6.59
C GLY A 78 -2.98 5.48 -5.33
N GLY A 79 -2.09 4.49 -5.37
CA GLY A 79 -1.85 3.58 -4.26
C GLY A 79 -1.14 4.23 -3.08
N LEU A 80 -0.07 4.99 -3.36
CA LEU A 80 0.64 5.73 -2.31
C LEU A 80 -0.26 6.77 -1.66
N SER A 81 -1.02 7.53 -2.46
CA SER A 81 -1.97 8.52 -1.96
C SER A 81 -3.08 7.88 -1.13
N ALA A 82 -3.59 6.71 -1.51
CA ALA A 82 -4.56 5.95 -0.72
C ALA A 82 -4.02 5.51 0.65
N VAL A 83 -2.78 5.01 0.70
CA VAL A 83 -2.13 4.61 1.98
C VAL A 83 -1.90 5.83 2.88
N LEU A 84 -1.41 6.95 2.32
CA LEU A 84 -1.24 8.19 3.07
C LEU A 84 -2.56 8.75 3.60
N MET A 85 -3.62 8.69 2.77
CA MET A 85 -4.96 9.08 3.19
C MET A 85 -5.47 8.20 4.33
N ALA A 86 -5.26 6.88 4.24
CA ALA A 86 -5.63 5.95 5.30
C ALA A 86 -4.91 6.27 6.62
N ILE A 87 -3.60 6.53 6.56
CA ILE A 87 -2.80 6.93 7.74
C ILE A 87 -3.32 8.25 8.32
N CYS A 88 -3.62 9.25 7.47
CA CYS A 88 -4.17 10.53 7.90
C CYS A 88 -5.54 10.38 8.57
N LEU A 89 -6.42 9.57 8.00
CA LEU A 89 -7.76 9.32 8.54
C LEU A 89 -7.68 8.61 9.90
N VAL A 90 -6.81 7.59 10.01
CA VAL A 90 -6.55 6.88 11.26
C VAL A 90 -5.97 7.82 12.32
N PHE A 91 -5.05 8.70 11.95
CA PHE A 91 -4.51 9.72 12.85
C PHE A 91 -5.61 10.64 13.41
N LEU A 92 -6.48 11.16 12.54
CA LEU A 92 -7.58 12.04 12.93
C LEU A 92 -8.54 11.33 13.88
N LEU A 93 -8.96 10.10 13.52
CA LEU A 93 -9.85 9.28 14.33
C LEU A 93 -9.25 9.00 15.72
N MET A 94 -7.95 8.70 15.76
CA MET A 94 -7.22 8.47 17.00
C MET A 94 -7.07 9.72 17.85
N GLY A 95 -6.84 10.88 17.24
CA GLY A 95 -6.76 12.16 17.93
C GLY A 95 -8.06 12.51 18.63
N VAL A 96 -9.20 12.19 17.99
CA VAL A 96 -10.53 12.32 18.60
C VAL A 96 -10.74 11.28 19.71
N LEU A 97 -10.31 10.02 19.50
CA LEU A 97 -10.50 8.94 20.48
C LEU A 97 -9.75 9.20 21.80
N PHE A 98 -8.49 9.63 21.72
CA PHE A 98 -7.63 9.78 22.88
C PHE A 98 -7.57 11.21 23.45
N GLU A 99 -8.29 12.17 22.86
CA GLU A 99 -8.19 13.61 23.17
C GLU A 99 -6.73 14.10 23.24
N SER A 100 -5.85 13.50 22.44
CA SER A 100 -4.41 13.70 22.52
C SER A 100 -3.78 13.46 21.16
N VAL A 101 -2.83 14.32 20.80
CA VAL A 101 -2.10 14.22 19.53
C VAL A 101 -0.85 13.33 19.65
N LEU A 102 -0.30 13.18 20.86
CA LEU A 102 0.93 12.41 21.08
C LEU A 102 0.69 10.91 21.11
N LEU A 103 -0.44 10.46 21.65
CA LEU A 103 -0.78 9.03 21.73
C LEU A 103 -0.97 8.41 20.32
N PRO A 104 -1.76 9.04 19.42
CA PRO A 104 -1.84 8.60 18.02
C PRO A 104 -0.50 8.57 17.31
N PHE A 105 0.34 9.59 17.52
CA PHE A 105 1.66 9.66 16.89
C PHE A 105 2.57 8.51 17.33
N ALA A 106 2.58 8.19 18.63
CA ALA A 106 3.33 7.06 19.17
C ALA A 106 2.91 5.72 18.52
N ILE A 107 1.61 5.53 18.29
CA ILE A 107 1.08 4.33 17.64
C ILE A 107 1.46 4.30 16.16
N LEU A 108 1.36 5.44 15.45
CA LEU A 108 1.70 5.52 14.03
C LEU A 108 3.17 5.25 13.72
N CYS A 109 4.09 5.48 14.65
CA CYS A 109 5.48 5.07 14.50
C CYS A 109 5.66 3.54 14.34
N SER A 110 4.66 2.72 14.68
CA SER A 110 4.67 1.28 14.41
C SER A 110 4.33 0.90 12.96
N VAL A 111 3.66 1.80 12.22
CA VAL A 111 3.20 1.54 10.85
C VAL A 111 4.37 1.36 9.87
N PRO A 112 5.40 2.22 9.84
CA PRO A 112 6.59 2.01 9.00
C PRO A 112 7.29 0.67 9.27
N VAL A 113 7.28 0.23 10.53
CA VAL A 113 7.87 -1.05 10.94
C VAL A 113 7.10 -2.22 10.34
N ALA A 114 5.76 -2.16 10.34
CA ALA A 114 4.92 -3.15 9.68
C ALA A 114 5.16 -3.16 8.16
N PHE A 115 5.31 -2.00 7.52
CA PHE A 115 5.68 -1.91 6.10
C PHE A 115 7.03 -2.53 5.79
N GLY A 116 8.01 -2.47 6.72
CA GLY A 116 9.26 -3.22 6.59
C GLY A 116 9.02 -4.74 6.49
N GLY A 117 8.05 -5.27 7.24
CA GLY A 117 7.62 -6.67 7.13
C GLY A 117 6.94 -7.00 5.81
N VAL A 118 6.13 -6.08 5.28
CA VAL A 118 5.53 -6.20 3.95
C VAL A 118 6.61 -6.32 2.89
N ALA A 119 7.58 -5.40 2.89
CA ALA A 119 8.68 -5.41 1.92
C ALA A 119 9.49 -6.70 2.00
N TRP A 120 9.78 -7.18 3.22
CA TRP A 120 10.47 -8.44 3.43
C TRP A 120 9.70 -9.64 2.87
N MET A 121 8.39 -9.67 3.09
CA MET A 121 7.53 -10.78 2.69
C MET A 121 7.26 -10.82 1.18
N LEU A 122 7.02 -9.67 0.57
CA LEU A 122 6.88 -9.53 -0.89
C LEU A 122 8.21 -9.88 -1.59
N GLY A 123 9.34 -9.44 -1.02
CA GLY A 123 10.67 -9.80 -1.52
C GLY A 123 10.94 -11.31 -1.44
N LEU A 124 10.53 -11.97 -0.35
CA LEU A 124 10.70 -13.42 -0.19
C LEU A 124 9.79 -14.24 -1.11
N THR A 125 8.55 -13.78 -1.32
CA THR A 125 7.56 -14.50 -2.15
C THR A 125 7.61 -14.12 -3.63
N GLY A 126 8.43 -13.14 -4.00
CA GLY A 126 8.56 -12.65 -5.37
C GLY A 126 7.27 -12.04 -5.93
N THR A 127 6.37 -11.55 -5.06
CA THR A 127 5.09 -10.98 -5.52
C THR A 127 5.22 -9.53 -5.89
N PRO A 128 4.65 -9.13 -7.05
CA PRO A 128 4.60 -7.73 -7.43
C PRO A 128 3.66 -6.95 -6.50
N LEU A 129 3.94 -5.65 -6.37
CA LEU A 129 3.09 -4.71 -5.66
C LEU A 129 1.99 -4.23 -6.61
N ASP A 130 0.90 -4.99 -6.67
CA ASP A 130 -0.29 -4.71 -7.48
C ASP A 130 -1.41 -4.05 -6.65
N ILE A 131 -2.54 -3.68 -7.27
CA ILE A 131 -3.72 -3.07 -6.63
C ILE A 131 -4.15 -3.86 -5.39
N MET A 132 -4.18 -5.19 -5.47
CA MET A 132 -4.57 -6.05 -4.34
C MET A 132 -3.56 -5.98 -3.19
N ALA A 133 -2.27 -5.78 -3.48
CA ALA A 133 -1.24 -5.54 -2.47
C ALA A 133 -1.44 -4.17 -1.80
N ILE A 134 -1.78 -3.12 -2.57
CA ILE A 134 -2.10 -1.78 -2.05
C ILE A 134 -3.32 -1.83 -1.12
N VAL A 135 -4.38 -2.53 -1.51
CA VAL A 135 -5.56 -2.74 -0.65
C VAL A 135 -5.15 -3.46 0.64
N GLY A 136 -4.28 -4.48 0.53
CA GLY A 136 -3.69 -5.16 1.69
C GLY A 136 -2.92 -4.20 2.61
N CYS A 137 -2.15 -3.26 2.06
CA CYS A 137 -1.42 -2.24 2.80
C CYS A 137 -2.37 -1.32 3.58
N VAL A 138 -3.48 -0.89 2.96
CA VAL A 138 -4.50 -0.06 3.63
C VAL A 138 -5.14 -0.81 4.79
N VAL A 139 -5.52 -2.08 4.59
CA VAL A 139 -6.07 -2.94 5.65
C VAL A 139 -5.05 -3.14 6.78
N LEU A 140 -3.79 -3.38 6.43
CA LEU A 140 -2.71 -3.59 7.37
C LEU A 140 -2.54 -2.39 8.33
N VAL A 141 -2.62 -1.16 7.83
CA VAL A 141 -2.55 0.04 8.68
C VAL A 141 -3.58 -0.03 9.81
N GLY A 142 -4.84 -0.37 9.49
CA GLY A 142 -5.89 -0.49 10.50
C GLY A 142 -5.63 -1.60 11.52
N VAL A 143 -5.23 -2.78 11.06
CA VAL A 143 -4.99 -3.94 11.94
C VAL A 143 -3.81 -3.70 12.88
N VAL A 144 -2.70 -3.16 12.37
CA VAL A 144 -1.50 -2.87 13.16
C VAL A 144 -1.80 -1.76 14.18
N VAL A 145 -2.47 -0.70 13.76
CA VAL A 145 -2.85 0.40 14.66
C VAL A 145 -3.76 -0.11 15.76
N ASN A 146 -4.75 -0.96 15.47
CA ASN A 146 -5.66 -1.53 16.47
C ASN A 146 -4.92 -2.23 17.63
N ASN A 147 -3.85 -2.97 17.35
CA ASN A 147 -3.03 -3.59 18.39
C ASN A 147 -2.38 -2.54 19.31
N GLY A 148 -1.92 -1.42 18.74
CA GLY A 148 -1.38 -0.29 19.50
C GLY A 148 -2.45 0.46 20.31
N ILE A 149 -3.65 0.66 19.75
CA ILE A 149 -4.80 1.31 20.42
C ILE A 149 -5.10 0.63 21.74
N VAL A 150 -5.29 -0.70 21.69
CA VAL A 150 -5.72 -1.50 22.84
C VAL A 150 -4.66 -1.50 23.96
N LEU A 151 -3.38 -1.46 23.60
CA LEU A 151 -2.29 -1.37 24.57
C LEU A 151 -2.25 0.01 25.24
N VAL A 152 -2.29 1.09 24.44
CA VAL A 152 -2.21 2.46 24.94
C VAL A 152 -3.43 2.82 25.79
N ASP A 153 -4.63 2.41 25.38
CA ASP A 153 -5.86 2.58 26.16
C ASP A 153 -5.73 1.96 27.55
N GLN A 154 -5.20 0.75 27.65
CA GLN A 154 -5.01 0.10 28.95
C GLN A 154 -3.96 0.81 29.82
N VAL A 155 -2.88 1.31 29.22
CA VAL A 155 -1.89 2.12 29.94
C VAL A 155 -2.55 3.38 30.49
N GLN A 156 -3.38 4.06 29.70
CA GLN A 156 -4.09 5.27 30.12
C GLN A 156 -5.08 4.98 31.25
N GLN A 157 -5.85 3.89 31.17
CA GLN A 157 -6.75 3.47 32.26
C GLN A 157 -5.98 3.20 33.57
N ARG A 158 -4.85 2.49 33.50
CA ARG A 158 -4.00 2.24 34.68
C ARG A 158 -3.39 3.51 35.26
N ARG A 159 -2.95 4.43 34.40
CA ARG A 159 -2.48 5.76 34.82
C ARG A 159 -3.59 6.57 35.49
N ALA A 160 -4.83 6.48 35.02
CA ALA A 160 -5.97 7.12 35.65
C ALA A 160 -6.29 6.53 37.04
N MET A 161 -5.93 5.27 37.28
CA MET A 161 -6.02 4.61 38.60
C MET A 161 -4.86 4.99 39.55
N GLY A 162 -3.93 5.83 39.12
CA GLY A 162 -2.82 6.32 39.93
C GLY A 162 -1.55 5.46 39.90
N GLU A 163 -1.47 4.44 39.03
CA GLU A 163 -0.26 3.63 38.88
C GLU A 163 0.91 4.47 38.31
N HIS A 164 2.12 4.19 38.80
CA HIS A 164 3.33 4.76 38.22
C HIS A 164 3.48 4.30 36.77
N ARG A 165 3.93 5.19 35.90
CA ARG A 165 3.95 5.00 34.45
C ARG A 165 4.62 3.70 34.00
N THR A 166 5.79 3.40 34.57
CA THR A 166 6.56 2.18 34.25
C THR A 166 5.78 0.92 34.59
N ASP A 167 5.11 0.93 35.75
CA ASP A 167 4.40 -0.22 36.28
C ASP A 167 3.12 -0.46 35.48
N ALA A 168 2.43 0.63 35.12
CA ALA A 168 1.28 0.60 34.22
C ALA A 168 1.65 0.04 32.84
N LEU A 169 2.81 0.41 32.30
CA LEU A 169 3.30 -0.05 30.99
C LEU A 169 3.65 -1.55 31.01
N VAL A 170 4.36 -2.00 32.05
CA VAL A 170 4.79 -3.40 32.21
C VAL A 170 3.57 -4.29 32.42
N GLU A 171 2.64 -3.90 33.29
CA GLU A 171 1.46 -4.70 33.57
C GLU A 171 0.48 -4.72 32.40
N ALA A 172 0.28 -3.59 31.71
CA ALA A 172 -0.51 -3.55 30.47
C ALA A 172 0.11 -4.43 29.38
N GLY A 173 1.43 -4.35 29.19
CA GLY A 173 2.16 -5.22 28.28
C GLY A 173 1.93 -6.70 28.61
N ARG A 174 2.14 -7.10 29.87
CA ARG A 174 1.98 -8.50 30.31
C ARG A 174 0.58 -9.04 30.08
N GLN A 175 -0.45 -8.22 30.32
CA GLN A 175 -1.85 -8.62 30.15
C GLN A 175 -2.28 -8.68 28.67
N ARG A 176 -1.64 -7.92 27.78
CA ARG A 176 -2.02 -7.82 26.37
C ARG A 176 -1.23 -8.71 25.43
N VAL A 177 -0.03 -9.15 25.80
CA VAL A 177 0.78 -10.05 24.94
C VAL A 177 -0.04 -11.26 24.49
N ARG A 178 -0.77 -11.93 25.40
CA ARG A 178 -1.58 -13.10 25.06
C ARG A 178 -2.73 -12.77 24.09
N PRO A 179 -3.63 -11.80 24.38
CA PRO A 179 -4.67 -11.39 23.43
C PRO A 179 -4.16 -10.92 22.07
N ILE A 180 -3.09 -10.11 22.03
CA ILE A 180 -2.52 -9.58 20.78
C ILE A 180 -1.93 -10.71 19.93
N LEU A 181 -1.25 -11.67 20.55
CA LEU A 181 -0.76 -12.85 19.82
C LEU A 181 -1.90 -13.72 19.31
N MET A 182 -2.97 -13.88 20.09
CA MET A 182 -4.16 -14.63 19.63
C MET A 182 -4.78 -13.99 18.39
N THR A 183 -4.96 -12.66 18.36
CA THR A 183 -5.53 -11.98 17.18
C THR A 183 -4.60 -12.05 15.97
N ALA A 184 -3.29 -11.85 16.17
CA ALA A 184 -2.33 -11.96 15.07
C ALA A 184 -2.32 -13.39 14.48
N LEU A 185 -2.29 -14.41 15.34
CA LEU A 185 -2.28 -15.81 14.90
C LEU A 185 -3.57 -16.22 14.18
N THR A 186 -4.73 -15.75 14.63
CA THR A 186 -6.00 -16.06 13.95
C THR A 186 -6.09 -15.35 12.60
N THR A 187 -5.66 -14.10 12.49
CA THR A 187 -5.62 -13.38 11.21
C THR A 187 -4.63 -14.02 10.25
N ILE A 188 -3.42 -14.35 10.71
CA ILE A 188 -2.43 -15.06 9.88
C ILE A 188 -3.00 -16.41 9.43
N GLY A 189 -3.51 -17.23 10.36
CA GLY A 189 -4.10 -18.54 10.04
C GLY A 189 -5.27 -18.45 9.05
N GLY A 190 -6.13 -17.44 9.17
CA GLY A 190 -7.24 -17.22 8.24
C GLY A 190 -6.81 -16.76 6.84
N LEU A 191 -5.69 -16.04 6.74
CA LEU A 191 -5.17 -15.53 5.46
C LEU A 191 -4.17 -16.46 4.78
N VAL A 192 -3.63 -17.47 5.48
CA VAL A 192 -2.68 -18.44 4.90
C VAL A 192 -3.24 -19.12 3.64
N PRO A 193 -4.48 -19.65 3.62
CA PRO A 193 -5.03 -20.26 2.40
C PRO A 193 -5.13 -19.27 1.24
N MET A 194 -5.45 -18.01 1.53
CA MET A 194 -5.53 -16.94 0.53
C MET A 194 -4.13 -16.57 -0.01
N ALA A 195 -3.12 -16.52 0.86
CA ALA A 195 -1.76 -16.17 0.49
C ALA A 195 -1.07 -17.26 -0.36
N VAL A 196 -1.39 -18.54 -0.13
CA VAL A 196 -0.83 -19.67 -0.89
C VAL A 196 -1.68 -19.99 -2.11
N GLY A 197 -3.00 -19.78 -2.03
CA GLY A 197 -3.94 -20.10 -3.09
C GLY A 197 -3.76 -19.24 -4.34
N GLN A 198 -4.12 -19.81 -5.49
CA GLN A 198 -4.14 -19.13 -6.79
C GLN A 198 -5.54 -18.61 -7.09
N ALA A 199 -6.25 -18.12 -6.07
CA ALA A 199 -7.60 -17.59 -6.24
C ALA A 199 -7.52 -16.27 -7.02
N SER A 200 -7.96 -16.30 -8.28
CA SER A 200 -8.14 -15.12 -9.12
C SER A 200 -9.63 -14.89 -9.37
N LEU A 201 -10.11 -13.67 -9.17
CA LEU A 201 -11.46 -13.27 -9.58
C LEU A 201 -11.33 -12.08 -10.51
N LEU A 202 -12.00 -12.14 -11.67
CA LEU A 202 -11.98 -11.06 -12.66
C LEU A 202 -10.56 -10.65 -13.12
N GLY A 203 -9.60 -11.59 -13.11
CA GLY A 203 -8.21 -11.32 -13.49
C GLY A 203 -7.35 -10.67 -12.40
N LEU A 204 -7.88 -10.47 -11.19
CA LEU A 204 -7.13 -9.96 -10.03
C LEU A 204 -6.78 -11.12 -9.10
N GLU A 205 -5.49 -11.26 -8.80
CA GLU A 205 -5.00 -12.27 -7.86
C GLU A 205 -5.13 -11.77 -6.42
N TYR A 206 -5.72 -12.59 -5.55
CA TYR A 206 -5.89 -12.26 -4.13
C TYR A 206 -4.70 -12.63 -3.26
N ALA A 207 -3.78 -13.45 -3.77
CA ALA A 207 -2.60 -13.88 -3.03
C ALA A 207 -1.74 -12.72 -2.52
N PRO A 208 -1.48 -11.63 -3.30
CA PRO A 208 -0.73 -10.48 -2.81
C PRO A 208 -1.36 -9.80 -1.60
N LEU A 209 -2.70 -9.70 -1.54
CA LEU A 209 -3.40 -9.11 -0.39
C LEU A 209 -3.11 -9.89 0.90
N GLY A 210 -3.31 -11.21 0.86
CA GLY A 210 -3.03 -12.07 2.02
C GLY A 210 -1.55 -12.02 2.42
N ARG A 211 -0.66 -11.97 1.43
CA ARG A 211 0.79 -11.90 1.65
C ARG A 211 1.22 -10.61 2.34
N VAL A 212 0.76 -9.46 1.86
CA VAL A 212 1.01 -8.15 2.51
C VAL A 212 0.58 -8.17 3.97
N VAL A 213 -0.65 -8.60 4.25
CA VAL A 213 -1.19 -8.56 5.61
C VAL A 213 -0.44 -9.52 6.54
N ILE A 214 -0.11 -10.73 6.09
CA ILE A 214 0.66 -11.69 6.89
C ILE A 214 2.08 -11.15 7.17
N GLY A 215 2.78 -10.66 6.16
CA GLY A 215 4.14 -10.11 6.32
C GLY A 215 4.18 -8.92 7.26
N GLY A 216 3.23 -8.00 7.07
CA GLY A 216 3.06 -6.84 7.92
C GLY A 216 2.65 -7.19 9.35
N LEU A 217 1.83 -8.22 9.56
CA LEU A 217 1.45 -8.68 10.90
C LEU A 217 2.57 -9.41 11.62
N ILE A 218 3.38 -10.22 10.94
CA ILE A 218 4.50 -10.92 11.57
C ILE A 218 5.52 -9.92 12.10
N ALA A 219 5.96 -8.99 11.24
CA ALA A 219 6.89 -7.94 11.66
C ALA A 219 6.23 -6.93 12.60
N GLY A 220 5.01 -6.50 12.27
CA GLY A 220 4.24 -5.53 13.03
C GLY A 220 3.95 -6.04 14.44
N THR A 221 3.32 -7.19 14.60
CA THR A 221 2.96 -7.69 15.95
C THR A 221 4.20 -7.91 16.82
N GLY A 222 5.26 -8.53 16.26
CA GLY A 222 6.51 -8.76 16.96
C GLY A 222 7.18 -7.47 17.40
N LEU A 223 7.37 -6.51 16.49
CA LEU A 223 8.07 -5.26 16.82
C LEU A 223 7.19 -4.25 17.54
N THR A 224 5.87 -4.20 17.33
CA THR A 224 4.95 -3.22 17.97
C THR A 224 4.84 -3.47 19.47
N LEU A 225 4.87 -4.73 19.90
CA LEU A 225 4.88 -5.12 21.31
C LEU A 225 6.10 -4.59 22.09
N PHE A 226 7.22 -4.32 21.41
CA PHE A 226 8.41 -3.70 22.01
C PHE A 226 8.54 -2.21 21.69
N ALA A 227 8.21 -1.82 20.45
CA ALA A 227 8.36 -0.47 19.94
C ALA A 227 7.37 0.51 20.59
N VAL A 228 6.11 0.12 20.82
CA VAL A 228 5.10 1.00 21.43
C VAL A 228 5.45 1.34 22.88
N PRO A 229 5.83 0.38 23.74
CA PRO A 229 6.35 0.69 25.09
C PRO A 229 7.55 1.63 25.07
N LEU A 230 8.53 1.39 24.19
CA LEU A 230 9.74 2.22 24.07
C LEU A 230 9.44 3.64 23.58
N LEU A 231 8.62 3.77 22.53
CA LEU A 231 8.25 5.08 21.97
C LEU A 231 7.38 5.87 22.93
N TYR A 232 6.45 5.22 23.63
CA TYR A 232 5.70 5.85 24.71
C TYR A 232 6.64 6.29 25.84
N SER A 233 7.64 5.45 26.20
CA SER A 233 8.66 5.76 27.21
C SER A 233 9.50 7.01 26.84
N LEU A 234 9.84 7.15 25.56
CA LEU A 234 10.58 8.30 25.04
C LEU A 234 9.72 9.56 24.95
N LEU A 235 8.48 9.45 24.47
CA LEU A 235 7.63 10.61 24.22
C LEU A 235 7.11 11.27 25.50
N ASP A 236 6.75 10.49 26.53
CA ASP A 236 6.38 11.10 27.82
C ASP A 236 7.62 11.66 28.56
N ASP A 237 8.82 11.07 28.39
CA ASP A 237 10.07 11.66 28.92
C ASP A 237 10.34 13.01 28.28
N LEU A 238 10.08 13.12 26.97
CA LEU A 238 10.14 14.39 26.24
C LEU A 238 9.08 15.40 26.70
N ARG A 239 7.93 14.92 27.18
CA ARG A 239 6.85 15.73 27.76
C ARG A 239 7.16 16.20 29.19
N HIS A 240 7.98 15.44 29.92
CA HIS A 240 8.41 15.74 31.28
C HIS A 240 9.80 16.39 31.37
N LEU A 241 10.50 16.59 30.25
CA LEU A 241 11.68 17.43 30.20
C LEU A 241 11.29 18.83 30.73
N PRO A 242 11.82 19.27 31.88
CA PRO A 242 11.48 20.58 32.41
C PRO A 242 11.93 21.60 31.38
N HIS A 243 11.06 22.58 31.10
CA HIS A 243 11.46 23.83 30.47
C HIS A 243 12.69 24.38 31.20
N ARG A 244 13.87 24.05 30.69
CA ARG A 244 15.19 24.40 31.24
C ARG A 244 15.53 25.87 30.97
N GLY A 245 14.51 26.73 30.93
CA GLY A 245 14.59 28.17 30.70
C GLY A 245 14.27 29.03 31.93
N ARG A 246 13.94 28.45 33.09
CA ARG A 246 13.48 29.21 34.26
C ARG A 246 14.35 29.08 35.53
N LEU A 247 15.58 28.61 35.39
CA LEU A 247 16.54 28.50 36.51
C LEU A 247 17.54 29.67 36.62
N LEU A 248 17.35 30.76 35.85
CA LEU A 248 18.25 31.92 35.86
C LEU A 248 17.86 33.06 36.82
N PHE A 249 16.74 32.93 37.55
CA PHE A 249 16.40 33.88 38.63
C PHE A 249 16.47 33.20 40.00
N GLY A 250 17.68 33.14 40.53
CA GLY A 250 17.92 32.86 41.94
C GLY A 250 17.40 34.01 42.79
N ARG A 251 16.30 33.79 43.52
CA ARG A 251 15.97 34.58 44.71
C ARG A 251 16.55 33.85 45.91
N ARG A 252 17.52 34.50 46.55
CA ARG A 252 18.15 34.10 47.81
C ARG A 252 17.08 33.88 48.89
N PRO A 253 17.22 32.87 49.77
CA PRO A 253 16.40 32.79 50.98
C PRO A 253 16.78 33.95 51.91
N ALA A 254 15.77 34.72 52.34
CA ALA A 254 15.91 35.64 53.45
C ALA A 254 16.10 34.81 54.72
N THR A 255 17.23 35.02 55.40
CA THR A 255 17.48 34.61 56.77
C THR A 255 16.75 35.58 57.69
N ASP A 256 15.72 35.10 58.40
CA ASP A 256 15.20 35.75 59.60
C ASP A 256 15.66 34.96 60.83
N PRO A 257 16.02 35.66 61.91
CA PRO A 257 15.53 35.31 63.24
C PRO A 257 14.54 36.36 63.79
#